data_AF-A0A3B0NZ62-F1
#
_entry.id   AF-A0A3B0NZ62-F1
#
_cell.length_a   1.000
_cell.length_b   1.000
_cell.length_c   1.000
_cell.angle_alpha   90.00
_cell.angle_beta   90.00
_cell.angle_gamma   90.00
#
_symmetry.space_group_name_H-M   'P 1'
#
loop_
_entity.id
_entity.type
_entity.pdbx_description
1 polymer ?
#
loop_
_entity_poly.entity_id
_entity_poly.type
_entity_poly.pdbx_seq_one_letter_code
_entity_poly.pdbx_strand_id
1 'polypeptide(L)'
;MDKKITKQQLATKIWEAANNLRRNLEAHEYKDYILSLILYKYLSDKQTELLFEGGIDKDDLKYFDNQLDLNSIDFEKTKSLQNKEEIESIKKNFIDQNGYFIQYRNLFNTW
;
A
#
# COMPACT_ATOMS: atom_id res chain seq x y z
N MET A 1 -7.09 -0.50 34.93
CA MET A 1 -7.86 -1.46 34.11
C MET A 1 -7.96 -0.86 32.71
N ASP A 2 -7.25 -1.40 31.72
CA ASP A 2 -7.38 -0.95 30.34
C ASP A 2 -8.80 -1.24 29.84
N LYS A 3 -9.52 -0.19 29.50
CA LYS A 3 -10.90 -0.28 29.03
C LYS A 3 -10.89 -0.80 27.60
N LYS A 4 -11.02 -2.13 27.45
CA LYS A 4 -11.07 -2.81 26.15
C LYS A 4 -12.30 -2.31 25.37
N ILE A 5 -12.07 -1.68 24.21
CA ILE A 5 -13.14 -1.21 23.31
C ILE A 5 -13.90 -2.40 22.74
N THR A 6 -15.24 -2.33 22.74
CA THR A 6 -16.08 -3.35 22.08
C THR A 6 -16.13 -3.11 20.56
N LYS A 7 -16.40 -4.18 19.78
CA LYS A 7 -16.59 -4.07 18.32
C LYS A 7 -17.65 -3.03 17.95
N GLN A 8 -18.73 -2.95 18.73
CA GLN A 8 -19.80 -1.98 18.54
C GLN A 8 -19.33 -0.54 18.79
N GLN A 9 -18.63 -0.29 19.90
CA GLN A 9 -18.07 1.03 20.20
C GLN A 9 -17.05 1.48 19.13
N LEU A 10 -16.26 0.54 18.60
CA LEU A 10 -15.34 0.82 17.50
C LEU A 10 -16.09 1.20 16.21
N ALA A 11 -17.12 0.43 15.84
CA ALA A 11 -17.95 0.73 14.67
C ALA A 11 -18.62 2.10 14.78
N THR A 12 -19.14 2.46 15.96
CA THR A 12 -19.72 3.79 16.22
C THR A 12 -18.68 4.91 16.01
N LYS A 13 -17.47 4.76 16.55
CA LYS A 13 -16.40 5.76 16.36
C LYS A 13 -16.00 5.93 14.88
N ILE A 14 -15.89 4.83 14.14
CA ILE A 14 -15.57 4.86 12.70
C ILE A 14 -16.70 5.56 11.93
N TRP A 15 -17.96 5.24 12.26
CA TRP A 15 -19.14 5.86 11.66
C TRP A 15 -19.20 7.38 11.90
N GLU A 16 -18.95 7.81 13.14
CA GLU A 16 -18.90 9.24 13.50
C GLU A 16 -17.78 9.97 12.75
N ALA A 17 -16.57 9.39 12.72
CA ALA A 17 -15.45 9.96 11.97
C ALA A 17 -15.76 10.08 10.48
N ALA A 18 -16.36 9.04 9.88
CA ALA A 18 -16.74 9.05 8.48
C ALA A 18 -17.81 10.12 8.17
N ASN A 19 -18.81 10.30 9.03
CA ASN A 19 -19.81 11.36 8.86
C ASN A 19 -19.20 12.75 8.95
N ASN A 20 -18.25 12.97 9.84
CA ASN A 20 -17.55 14.25 9.96
C ASN A 20 -16.74 14.56 8.70
N LEU A 21 -16.10 13.54 8.11
CA LEU A 21 -15.32 13.68 6.87
C LEU A 21 -16.19 13.84 5.62
N ARG A 22 -17.42 13.30 5.61
CA ARG A 22 -18.38 13.40 4.49
C ARG A 22 -18.71 14.85 4.12
N ARG A 23 -18.76 15.75 5.10
CA ARG A 23 -19.17 17.16 4.91
C ARG A 23 -20.48 17.25 4.09
N ASN A 24 -20.44 17.95 2.95
CA ASN A 24 -21.59 18.22 2.09
C ASN A 24 -21.77 17.20 0.96
N LEU A 25 -20.97 16.13 0.91
CA LEU A 25 -21.11 15.10 -0.13
C LEU A 25 -22.34 14.24 0.13
N GLU A 26 -23.06 13.88 -0.93
CA GLU A 26 -24.17 12.93 -0.80
C GLU A 26 -23.66 11.56 -0.33
N ALA A 27 -24.50 10.82 0.39
CA ALA A 27 -24.08 9.57 1.02
C ALA A 27 -23.55 8.54 0.00
N HIS A 28 -24.13 8.51 -1.20
CA HIS A 28 -23.72 7.60 -2.27
C HIS A 28 -22.34 7.98 -2.86
N GLU A 29 -22.10 9.27 -3.13
CA GLU A 29 -20.81 9.77 -3.63
C GLU A 29 -19.70 9.55 -2.61
N TYR A 30 -19.95 9.92 -1.35
CA TYR A 30 -18.97 9.77 -0.29
C TYR A 30 -18.59 8.32 -0.04
N LYS A 31 -19.58 7.40 -0.09
CA LYS A 31 -19.36 5.96 0.03
C LYS A 31 -18.35 5.49 -1.03
N ASP A 32 -18.54 5.86 -2.28
CA ASP A 32 -17.69 5.35 -3.36
C ASP A 32 -16.25 5.90 -3.24
N TYR A 33 -16.08 7.17 -2.84
CA TYR A 33 -14.76 7.75 -2.58
C TYR A 33 -14.06 7.13 -1.37
N ILE A 34 -14.75 7.05 -0.22
CA ILE A 34 -14.11 6.58 1.02
C ILE A 34 -13.79 5.08 0.95
N LEU A 35 -14.65 4.28 0.33
CA LEU A 35 -14.39 2.85 0.15
C LEU A 35 -13.24 2.61 -0.81
N SER A 36 -13.16 3.37 -1.91
CA SER A 36 -12.03 3.29 -2.84
C SER A 36 -10.72 3.69 -2.17
N LEU A 37 -10.73 4.73 -1.33
CA LEU A 37 -9.55 5.18 -0.59
C LEU A 37 -9.11 4.15 0.47
N ILE A 38 -10.04 3.59 1.24
CA ILE A 38 -9.76 2.55 2.23
C ILE A 38 -9.20 1.31 1.54
N LEU A 39 -9.81 0.89 0.42
CA LEU A 39 -9.34 -0.24 -0.36
C LEU A 39 -7.94 0.01 -0.90
N TYR A 40 -7.69 1.17 -1.50
CA TYR A 40 -6.36 1.54 -2.02
C TYR A 40 -5.30 1.53 -0.92
N LYS A 41 -5.59 2.14 0.24
CA LYS A 41 -4.72 2.08 1.41
C LYS A 41 -4.42 0.63 1.81
N TYR A 42 -5.47 -0.18 1.95
CA TYR A 42 -5.34 -1.58 2.34
C TYR A 42 -4.47 -2.39 1.37
N LEU A 43 -4.69 -2.26 0.06
CA LEU A 43 -3.90 -2.97 -0.95
C LEU A 43 -2.43 -2.48 -0.95
N SER A 44 -2.22 -1.17 -0.81
CA SER A 44 -0.87 -0.61 -0.72
C SER A 44 -0.11 -1.08 0.51
N ASP A 45 -0.75 -1.07 1.68
CA ASP A 45 -0.14 -1.55 2.93
C ASP A 45 0.15 -3.05 2.82
N LYS A 46 -0.83 -3.84 2.33
CA LYS A 46 -0.68 -5.29 2.22
C LYS A 46 0.48 -5.68 1.30
N GLN A 47 0.62 -5.00 0.15
CA GLN A 47 1.75 -5.24 -0.75
C GLN A 47 3.08 -4.87 -0.07
N THR A 48 3.12 -3.74 0.62
CA THR A 48 4.33 -3.27 1.31
C THR A 48 4.75 -4.24 2.41
N GLU A 49 3.79 -4.73 3.20
CA GLU A 49 4.02 -5.77 4.21
C GLU A 49 4.58 -7.05 3.58
N LEU A 50 3.98 -7.53 2.49
CA LEU A 50 4.46 -8.74 1.79
C LEU A 50 5.87 -8.57 1.21
N LEU A 51 6.22 -7.39 0.72
CA LEU A 51 7.58 -7.09 0.26
C LEU A 51 8.58 -7.14 1.42
N PHE A 52 8.22 -6.58 2.58
CA PHE A 52 9.06 -6.62 3.78
C PHE A 52 9.20 -8.04 4.34
N GLU A 53 8.12 -8.82 4.37
CA GLU A 53 8.13 -10.24 4.72
C GLU A 53 9.00 -11.05 3.73
N GLY A 54 9.04 -10.63 2.47
CA GLY A 54 9.92 -11.17 1.42
C GLY A 54 11.38 -10.72 1.52
N GLY A 55 11.75 -9.93 2.53
CA GLY A 55 13.14 -9.51 2.79
C GLY A 55 13.57 -8.23 2.09
N ILE A 56 12.66 -7.49 1.44
CA ILE A 56 12.97 -6.21 0.82
C ILE A 56 13.14 -5.12 1.88
N ASP A 57 14.23 -4.36 1.81
CA ASP A 57 14.45 -3.22 2.69
C ASP A 57 13.60 -2.02 2.25
N LYS A 58 13.16 -1.22 3.23
CA LYS A 58 12.37 -0.01 3.00
C LYS A 58 13.04 0.96 2.03
N ASP A 59 14.36 1.11 2.08
CA ASP A 59 15.10 2.05 1.23
C ASP A 59 15.18 1.60 -0.23
N ASP A 60 14.96 0.31 -0.48
CA ASP A 60 14.98 -0.29 -1.81
C ASP A 60 13.59 -0.31 -2.48
N LEU A 61 12.51 -0.02 -1.74
CA LEU A 61 11.15 0.02 -2.31
C LEU A 61 11.03 0.96 -3.52
N LYS A 62 11.83 2.03 -3.55
CA LYS A 62 11.87 3.00 -4.65
C LYS A 62 12.24 2.40 -6.01
N TYR A 63 12.91 1.25 -6.03
CA TYR A 63 13.29 0.57 -7.26
C TYR A 63 12.13 -0.22 -7.90
N PHE A 64 11.01 -0.37 -7.18
CA PHE A 64 9.78 -0.98 -7.70
C PHE A 64 8.88 0.05 -8.43
N ASP A 65 9.49 0.87 -9.28
CA ASP A 65 8.83 1.90 -10.08
C ASP A 65 9.18 1.74 -11.57
N ASN A 66 8.17 1.58 -12.43
CA ASN A 66 8.42 1.40 -13.87
C ASN A 66 8.93 2.68 -14.58
N GLN A 67 8.88 3.84 -13.93
CA GLN A 67 9.49 5.06 -14.47
C GLN A 67 11.01 5.13 -14.23
N LEU A 68 11.54 4.24 -13.39
CA LEU A 68 12.96 4.17 -13.09
C LEU A 68 13.66 3.25 -14.10
N ASP A 69 14.76 3.72 -14.70
CA ASP A 69 15.59 2.88 -15.57
C ASP A 69 16.40 1.91 -14.71
N LEU A 70 15.99 0.65 -14.68
CA LEU A 70 16.65 -0.39 -13.88
C LEU A 70 18.11 -0.63 -14.27
N ASN A 71 18.52 -0.29 -15.50
CA ASN A 71 19.92 -0.44 -15.92
C ASN A 71 20.83 0.65 -15.33
N SER A 72 20.25 1.73 -14.79
CA SER A 72 20.97 2.82 -14.14
C SER A 72 21.21 2.59 -12.64
N ILE A 73 20.66 1.51 -12.07
CA ILE A 73 20.78 1.18 -10.65
C ILE A 73 22.17 0.62 -10.37
N ASP A 74 22.80 1.16 -9.33
CA ASP A 74 24.00 0.61 -8.71
C ASP A 74 23.59 -0.37 -7.60
N PHE A 75 23.50 -1.67 -7.93
CA PHE A 75 23.07 -2.74 -7.02
C PHE A 75 24.07 -3.03 -5.90
N GLU A 76 25.30 -2.53 -5.97
CA GLU A 76 26.24 -2.62 -4.84
C GLU A 76 25.83 -1.67 -3.69
N LYS A 77 24.95 -0.69 -3.96
CA LYS A 77 24.45 0.27 -2.97
C LYS A 77 23.04 -0.04 -2.48
N THR A 78 22.37 -1.03 -3.05
CA THR A 78 21.08 -1.51 -2.56
C THR A 78 21.28 -2.35 -1.30
N LYS A 79 20.28 -2.39 -0.44
CA LYS A 79 20.37 -3.09 0.86
C LYS A 79 19.94 -4.55 0.81
N SER A 80 19.03 -4.85 -0.10
CA SER A 80 18.32 -6.13 -0.18
C SER A 80 18.25 -6.68 -1.61
N LEU A 81 18.34 -5.83 -2.63
CA LEU A 81 18.28 -6.23 -4.04
C LEU A 81 19.68 -6.54 -4.58
N GLN A 82 19.78 -7.52 -5.48
CA GLN A 82 21.07 -7.93 -6.08
C GLN A 82 21.17 -7.58 -7.57
N ASN A 83 20.06 -7.54 -8.28
CA ASN A 83 20.01 -7.28 -9.72
C ASN A 83 18.59 -6.91 -10.16
N LYS A 84 18.46 -6.53 -11.44
CA LYS A 84 17.18 -6.13 -12.03
C LYS A 84 16.23 -7.31 -12.23
N GLU A 85 16.76 -8.52 -12.45
CA GLU A 85 15.97 -9.74 -12.64
C GLU A 85 15.17 -10.09 -11.37
N GLU A 86 15.73 -9.82 -10.19
CA GLU A 86 15.05 -9.98 -8.90
C GLU A 86 13.83 -9.06 -8.78
N ILE A 87 13.98 -7.77 -9.11
CA ILE A 87 12.88 -6.79 -9.09
C ILE A 87 11.75 -7.25 -10.03
N GLU A 88 12.10 -7.64 -11.26
CA GLU A 88 11.11 -8.10 -12.25
C GLU A 88 10.44 -9.42 -11.85
N SER A 89 11.20 -10.36 -11.27
CA SER A 89 10.67 -11.62 -10.76
C SER A 89 9.68 -11.40 -9.61
N ILE A 90 10.01 -10.53 -8.66
CA ILE A 90 9.12 -10.17 -7.54
C ILE A 90 7.85 -9.53 -8.09
N LYS A 91 7.94 -8.51 -8.94
CA LYS A 91 6.77 -7.86 -9.55
C LYS A 91 5.88 -8.87 -10.27
N LYS A 92 6.48 -9.77 -11.05
CA LYS A 92 5.75 -10.82 -11.75
C LYS A 92 5.03 -11.76 -10.79
N ASN A 93 5.69 -12.20 -9.72
CA ASN A 93 5.07 -13.06 -8.70
C ASN A 93 3.85 -12.39 -8.05
N PHE A 94 3.93 -11.10 -7.74
CA PHE A 94 2.78 -10.34 -7.22
C PHE A 94 1.63 -10.26 -8.23
N ILE A 95 1.92 -10.02 -9.51
CA ILE A 95 0.89 -10.00 -10.56
C ILE A 95 0.27 -11.40 -10.72
N ASP A 96 1.07 -12.45 -10.73
CA ASP A 96 0.59 -13.83 -10.93
C ASP A 96 -0.25 -14.32 -9.73
N GLN A 97 0.10 -13.93 -8.50
CA GLN A 97 -0.60 -14.37 -7.28
C GLN A 97 -1.80 -13.48 -6.92
N ASN A 98 -1.65 -12.16 -7.05
CA ASN A 98 -2.62 -11.18 -6.55
C ASN A 98 -3.38 -10.47 -7.67
N GLY A 99 -2.94 -10.59 -8.93
CA GLY A 99 -3.53 -9.93 -10.09
C GLY A 99 -3.10 -8.46 -10.27
N TYR A 100 -2.23 -7.93 -9.40
CA TYR A 100 -1.79 -6.54 -9.44
C TYR A 100 -0.40 -6.35 -8.82
N PHE A 101 0.23 -5.23 -9.18
CA PHE A 101 1.38 -4.66 -8.47
C PHE A 101 1.28 -3.13 -8.48
N ILE A 102 1.23 -2.52 -7.30
CA ILE A 102 1.19 -1.07 -7.13
C ILE A 102 2.62 -0.54 -7.20
N GLN A 103 2.89 0.31 -8.18
CA GLN A 103 4.22 0.92 -8.37
C GLN A 103 4.57 1.83 -7.20
N TYR A 104 5.85 1.95 -6.87
CA TYR A 104 6.30 2.70 -5.69
C TYR A 104 5.69 4.09 -5.58
N ARG A 105 5.73 4.92 -6.63
CA ARG A 105 5.12 6.27 -6.60
C ARG A 105 3.60 6.30 -6.34
N ASN A 106 2.93 5.17 -6.55
CA ASN A 106 1.50 4.99 -6.35
C ASN A 106 1.21 4.21 -5.06
N LEU A 107 2.15 4.07 -4.13
CA LEU A 107 1.82 3.56 -2.81
C LEU A 107 1.12 4.64 -2.00
N PHE A 108 0.25 4.24 -1.07
CA PHE A 108 -0.49 5.17 -0.22
C PHE A 108 0.43 6.06 0.61
N ASN A 109 1.57 5.51 1.06
CA ASN A 109 2.53 6.21 1.92
C ASN A 109 3.59 7.02 1.12
N THR A 110 3.50 7.08 -0.20
CA THR A 110 4.40 7.89 -1.07
C THR A 110 3.72 9.12 -1.64
N TRP A 111 2.42 9.30 -1.38
CA TRP A 111 1.67 10.53 -1.64
C TRP A 111 2.00 11.62 -0.62
#